data_AF-A0A1Q7EYJ4-F1
#
_entry.id   AF-A0A1Q7EYJ4-F1
#
_cell.length_a   1.000
_cell.length_b   1.000
_cell.length_c   1.000
_cell.angle_alpha   90.00
_cell.angle_beta   90.00
_cell.angle_gamma   90.00
#
_symmetry.space_group_name_H-M   'P 1'
#
loop_
_entity.id
_entity.type
_entity.pdbx_description
1 polymer ?
#
loop_
_entity_poly.entity_id
_entity_poly.type
_entity_poly.pdbx_seq_one_letter_code
_entity_poly.pdbx_strand_id
1 'polypeptide(L)'
;MSRGLTILLATAAAIVAVLALLLIPVSIVLGHVANVIGEVIVLVACVAYVARVMRADRRRRREAEASLPPERRPVRRVPRRPITFQLRETLLAFAIWVAIVGAFNALVMGLGPLANAGIAVFAAFMLATLTVTGRHMMFRLTAEENDERGATPPDPQVR
;
A
#
# COMPACT_ATOMS: atom_id res chain seq x y z
N MET A 1 7.00 5.35 24.82
CA MET A 1 6.45 4.21 24.04
C MET A 1 7.59 3.54 23.29
N SER A 2 7.83 2.25 23.51
CA SER A 2 8.89 1.52 22.81
C SER A 2 8.56 1.43 21.31
N ARG A 3 9.58 1.48 20.44
CA ARG A 3 9.40 1.37 18.97
C ARG A 3 8.63 0.09 18.59
N GLY A 4 8.90 -1.02 19.29
CA GLY A 4 8.20 -2.29 19.09
C GLY A 4 6.70 -2.18 19.32
N LEU A 5 6.26 -1.50 20.38
CA LEU A 5 4.84 -1.30 20.68
C LEU A 5 4.16 -0.45 19.59
N THR A 6 4.86 0.54 19.04
CA THR A 6 4.31 1.40 17.98
C THR A 6 4.14 0.64 16.67
N ILE A 7 5.09 -0.23 16.34
CA ILE A 7 5.00 -1.12 15.17
C ILE A 7 3.84 -2.09 15.35
N LEU A 8 3.73 -2.74 16.52
CA LEU A 8 2.67 -3.71 16.79
C LEU A 8 1.27 -3.07 16.71
N LEU A 9 1.09 -1.89 17.30
CA LEU A 9 -0.16 -1.12 17.19
C LEU A 9 -0.46 -0.70 15.75
N ALA A 10 0.55 -0.27 14.99
CA ALA A 10 0.35 0.11 13.59
C ALA A 10 -0.04 -1.11 12.73
N THR A 11 0.57 -2.26 12.96
CA THR A 11 0.22 -3.52 12.29
C THR A 11 -1.19 -3.96 12.64
N ALA A 12 -1.55 -3.96 13.92
CA ALA A 12 -2.90 -4.28 14.38
C ALA A 12 -3.93 -3.31 13.77
N ALA A 13 -3.66 -2.01 13.77
CA ALA A 13 -4.53 -1.02 13.14
C ALA A 13 -4.68 -1.25 11.62
N ALA A 14 -3.61 -1.66 10.93
CA ALA A 14 -3.70 -2.00 9.50
C ALA A 14 -4.58 -3.24 9.26
N ILE A 15 -4.45 -4.28 10.08
CA ILE A 15 -5.31 -5.48 10.00
C ILE A 15 -6.78 -5.11 10.24
N VAL A 16 -7.05 -4.32 11.28
CA VAL A 16 -8.41 -3.86 11.61
C VAL A 16 -8.97 -2.99 10.48
N ALA A 17 -8.17 -2.13 9.86
CA ALA A 17 -8.59 -1.35 8.70
C ALA A 17 -9.00 -2.24 7.53
N VAL A 18 -8.19 -3.26 7.18
CA VAL A 18 -8.54 -4.20 6.10
C VAL A 18 -9.82 -4.95 6.45
N LEU A 19 -9.95 -5.44 7.68
CA LEU A 19 -11.15 -6.14 8.13
C LEU A 19 -12.39 -5.25 8.00
N ALA A 20 -12.32 -4.02 8.50
CA ALA A 20 -13.42 -3.06 8.41
C ALA A 20 -13.80 -2.78 6.94
N LEU A 21 -12.80 -2.59 6.06
CA LEU A 21 -13.03 -2.39 4.63
C LEU A 21 -13.78 -3.58 3.99
N LEU A 22 -13.44 -4.81 4.38
CA LEU A 22 -14.07 -6.02 3.85
C LEU A 22 -15.43 -6.32 4.46
N LEU A 23 -15.73 -5.82 5.66
CA LEU A 23 -17.02 -5.99 6.32
C LEU A 23 -18.07 -4.99 5.83
N ILE A 24 -17.69 -3.79 5.38
CA ILE A 24 -18.61 -2.78 4.85
C ILE A 24 -19.59 -3.35 3.82
N PRO A 25 -19.13 -4.08 2.77
CA PRO A 25 -20.07 -4.63 1.81
C PRO A 25 -20.96 -5.72 2.40
N VAL A 26 -20.47 -6.52 3.36
CA VAL A 26 -21.27 -7.55 4.04
C VAL A 26 -22.38 -6.90 4.87
N SER A 27 -22.05 -5.85 5.62
CA SER A 27 -23.02 -5.09 6.43
C SER A 27 -24.05 -4.35 5.56
N ILE A 28 -23.67 -3.87 4.37
CA ILE A 28 -24.61 -3.33 3.37
C ILE A 28 -25.57 -4.43 2.90
N VAL A 29 -25.05 -5.61 2.56
CA VAL A 29 -25.86 -6.74 2.07
C VAL A 29 -26.88 -7.22 3.11
N LEU A 30 -26.47 -7.26 4.38
CA LEU A 30 -27.34 -7.65 5.49
C LEU A 30 -28.30 -6.54 5.94
N GLY A 31 -28.21 -5.33 5.36
CA GLY A 31 -29.06 -4.18 5.72
C GLY A 31 -28.73 -3.55 7.08
N HIS A 32 -27.56 -3.84 7.65
CA HIS A 32 -27.15 -3.36 8.96
C HIS A 32 -26.48 -1.97 8.85
N VAL A 33 -27.27 -0.93 8.60
CA VAL A 33 -26.77 0.45 8.37
C VAL A 33 -25.92 0.97 9.53
N ALA A 34 -26.27 0.64 10.78
CA ALA A 34 -25.48 1.01 11.95
C ALA A 34 -24.07 0.40 11.93
N ASN A 35 -23.94 -0.85 11.46
CA ASN A 35 -22.65 -1.53 11.34
C ASN A 35 -21.79 -0.87 10.27
N VAL A 36 -22.38 -0.51 9.12
CA VAL A 36 -21.67 0.19 8.04
C VAL A 36 -21.06 1.51 8.56
N ILE A 37 -21.83 2.29 9.32
CA ILE A 37 -21.34 3.54 9.91
C ILE A 37 -20.19 3.26 10.88
N GLY A 38 -20.34 2.27 11.75
CA GLY A 38 -19.29 1.86 12.70
C GLY A 38 -18.01 1.42 11.99
N GLU A 39 -18.12 0.57 10.98
CA GLU A 39 -17.00 0.05 10.20
C GLU A 39 -16.28 1.16 9.44
N VAL A 40 -17.00 2.12 8.85
CA VAL A 40 -16.41 3.30 8.20
C VAL A 40 -15.65 4.16 9.21
N ILE A 41 -16.21 4.40 10.40
CA ILE A 41 -15.52 5.16 11.46
C ILE A 41 -14.24 4.46 11.89
N VAL A 42 -14.30 3.14 12.14
CA VAL A 42 -13.15 2.32 12.52
C VAL A 42 -12.08 2.35 11.42
N LEU A 43 -12.47 2.17 10.16
CA LEU A 43 -11.59 2.23 9.00
C LEU A 43 -10.86 3.58 8.94
N VAL A 44 -11.59 4.70 9.02
CA VAL A 44 -11.00 6.04 8.98
C VAL A 44 -10.06 6.27 10.16
N ALA A 45 -10.43 5.84 11.36
CA ALA A 45 -9.59 5.97 12.55
C ALA A 45 -8.28 5.17 12.42
N CYS A 46 -8.34 3.93 11.95
CA CYS A 46 -7.17 3.08 11.74
C CYS A 46 -6.25 3.66 10.65
N VAL A 47 -6.80 4.08 9.51
CA VAL A 47 -6.01 4.71 8.43
C VAL A 47 -5.36 6.00 8.90
N ALA A 48 -6.10 6.85 9.62
CA ALA A 48 -5.57 8.09 10.17
C ALA A 48 -4.44 7.83 11.19
N TYR A 49 -4.60 6.83 12.05
CA TYR A 49 -3.57 6.42 13.00
C TYR A 49 -2.30 5.95 12.31
N VAL A 50 -2.41 5.01 11.37
CA VAL A 50 -1.25 4.50 10.61
C VAL A 50 -0.57 5.63 9.84
N ALA A 51 -1.33 6.49 9.17
CA ALA A 51 -0.80 7.64 8.45
C ALA A 51 -0.03 8.61 9.39
N ARG A 52 -0.55 8.84 10.60
CA ARG A 52 0.12 9.66 11.61
C ARG A 52 1.42 9.02 12.08
N VAL A 53 1.43 7.72 12.36
CA VAL A 53 2.63 6.97 12.76
C VAL A 53 3.69 7.02 11.66
N MET A 54 3.31 6.81 10.41
CA MET A 54 4.24 6.90 9.26
C MET A 54 4.79 8.32 9.08
N ARG A 55 3.97 9.36 9.24
CA ARG A 55 4.43 10.76 9.17
C ARG A 55 5.42 11.07 10.28
N ALA A 56 5.16 10.59 11.50
CA ALA A 56 6.05 10.77 12.64
C ALA A 56 7.38 10.03 12.44
N ASP A 57 7.37 8.81 11.91
CA ASP A 57 8.59 8.05 11.59
C ASP A 57 9.41 8.75 10.51
N ARG A 58 8.77 9.22 9.42
CA ARG A 58 9.44 10.00 8.37
C ARG A 58 10.07 11.27 8.90
N ARG A 59 9.40 11.98 9.81
CA ARG A 59 9.93 13.19 10.43
C ARG A 59 11.18 12.89 11.27
N ARG A 60 11.12 11.86 12.12
CA ARG A 60 12.25 11.44 12.97
C ARG A 60 13.45 10.99 12.13
N ARG A 61 13.23 10.32 11.00
CA ARG A 61 14.30 9.94 10.07
C ARG A 61 15.00 11.17 9.48
N ARG A 62 14.24 12.18 9.04
CA ARG A 62 14.80 13.43 8.51
C ARG A 62 15.61 14.20 9.55
N GLU A 63 15.14 14.23 10.79
CA GLU A 63 15.85 14.88 11.91
C GLU A 63 17.16 14.15 12.25
N ALA A 64 17.14 12.81 12.27
CA ALA A 64 18.34 11.99 12.48
C ALA A 64 19.35 12.08 11.32
N GLU A 65 18.89 12.22 10.09
CA GLU A 65 19.75 12.44 8.91
C GLU A 65 20.40 13.83 8.93
N ALA A 66 19.68 14.86 9.40
CA ALA A 66 20.20 16.22 9.51
C ALA A 66 21.31 16.34 10.57
N SER A 67 21.25 15.54 11.64
CA SER A 67 22.24 15.52 12.71
C SER A 67 23.55 14.81 12.37
N LEU A 68 23.65 14.13 11.21
CA LEU A 68 24.88 13.47 10.80
C LEU A 68 25.91 14.48 10.25
N PRO A 69 27.21 14.32 10.57
CA PRO A 69 28.30 15.08 9.95
C PRO A 69 28.24 14.96 8.42
N PRO A 70 28.57 16.01 7.65
CA PRO A 70 28.40 16.05 6.20
C PRO A 70 29.05 14.88 5.45
N GLU A 71 30.17 14.34 5.96
CA GLU A 71 30.90 13.18 5.41
C GLU A 71 30.22 11.83 5.68
N ARG A 72 29.40 11.73 6.74
CA ARG A 72 28.63 10.52 7.10
C ARG A 72 27.17 10.60 6.69
N ARG A 73 26.74 11.71 6.11
CA ARG A 73 25.41 11.79 5.51
C ARG A 73 25.39 10.79 4.36
N PRO A 74 24.45 9.81 4.34
CA PRO A 74 24.33 8.92 3.21
C PRO A 74 24.23 9.76 1.94
N VAL A 75 25.04 9.45 0.92
CA VAL A 75 25.00 10.10 -0.40
C VAL A 75 23.53 10.23 -0.75
N ARG A 76 23.07 11.47 -0.96
CA ARG A 76 21.66 11.79 -1.23
C ARG A 76 21.24 10.87 -2.38
N ARG A 77 20.58 9.75 -2.06
CA ARG A 77 20.06 8.82 -3.06
C ARG A 77 19.01 9.64 -3.78
N VAL A 78 19.40 10.29 -4.87
CA VAL A 78 18.47 10.90 -5.80
C VAL A 78 17.61 9.73 -6.25
N PRO A 79 16.34 9.65 -5.82
CA PRO A 79 15.49 8.59 -6.30
C PRO A 79 15.43 8.82 -7.81
N ARG A 80 16.01 7.93 -8.64
CA ARG A 80 15.97 8.10 -10.11
C ARG A 80 14.54 8.28 -10.61
N ARG A 81 13.56 7.79 -9.85
CA ARG A 81 12.21 8.35 -9.71
C ARG A 81 11.76 8.19 -8.27
N PRO A 82 10.94 9.10 -7.72
CA PRO A 82 10.37 8.88 -6.41
C PRO A 82 9.42 7.69 -6.50
N ILE A 83 9.81 6.57 -5.91
CA ILE A 83 8.88 5.50 -5.50
C ILE A 83 8.07 6.08 -4.34
N THR A 84 7.21 7.05 -4.63
CA THR A 84 6.17 7.42 -3.70
C THR A 84 5.32 6.17 -3.50
N PHE A 85 4.95 5.84 -2.28
CA PHE A 85 3.85 4.91 -2.05
C PHE A 85 2.63 5.57 -2.71
N GLN A 86 2.29 5.11 -3.92
CA GLN A 86 1.38 5.81 -4.80
C GLN A 86 -0.05 5.51 -4.36
N LEU A 87 -0.47 6.12 -3.24
CA LEU A 87 -1.85 6.02 -2.75
C LEU A 87 -2.85 6.31 -3.88
N ARG A 88 -2.49 7.24 -4.79
CA ARG A 88 -3.24 7.58 -6.00
C ARG A 88 -3.29 6.43 -7.01
N GLU A 89 -2.16 5.79 -7.35
CA GLU A 89 -2.20 4.61 -8.24
C GLU A 89 -2.88 3.41 -7.57
N THR A 90 -2.73 3.20 -6.26
CA THR A 90 -3.43 2.11 -5.57
C THR A 90 -4.94 2.33 -5.58
N LEU A 91 -5.39 3.56 -5.30
CA LEU A 91 -6.81 3.93 -5.42
C LEU A 91 -7.31 3.82 -6.86
N LEU A 92 -6.50 4.22 -7.84
CA LEU A 92 -6.85 4.10 -9.26
C LEU A 92 -6.97 2.64 -9.69
N ALA A 93 -5.99 1.80 -9.33
CA ALA A 93 -6.00 0.37 -9.61
C ALA A 93 -7.20 -0.30 -8.94
N PHE A 94 -7.49 0.05 -7.69
CA PHE A 94 -8.68 -0.42 -6.99
C PHE A 94 -9.96 -0.01 -7.71
N ALA A 95 -10.11 1.26 -8.08
CA ALA A 95 -11.29 1.75 -8.80
C ALA A 95 -11.48 1.05 -10.16
N ILE A 96 -10.40 0.84 -10.90
CA ILE A 96 -10.40 0.10 -12.17
C ILE A 96 -10.88 -1.34 -11.94
N TRP A 97 -10.32 -2.03 -10.95
CA TRP A 97 -10.71 -3.40 -10.66
C TRP A 97 -12.16 -3.49 -10.15
N VAL A 98 -12.64 -2.55 -9.33
CA VAL A 98 -14.05 -2.49 -8.91
C VAL A 98 -14.95 -2.34 -10.13
N ALA A 99 -14.61 -1.46 -11.07
CA ALA A 99 -15.38 -1.26 -12.29
C ALA A 99 -15.39 -2.51 -13.17
N ILE A 100 -14.23 -3.14 -13.39
CA ILE A 100 -14.10 -4.36 -14.21
C ILE A 100 -14.88 -5.51 -13.59
N VAL A 101 -14.65 -5.81 -12.30
CA VAL A 101 -15.32 -6.92 -11.62
C VAL A 101 -16.81 -6.65 -11.50
N GLY A 102 -17.20 -5.41 -11.17
CA GLY A 102 -18.60 -5.00 -11.08
C GLY A 102 -19.33 -5.17 -12.42
N ALA A 103 -18.72 -4.74 -13.53
CA ALA A 103 -19.27 -4.92 -14.87
C ALA A 103 -19.35 -6.39 -15.26
N PHE A 104 -18.30 -7.18 -15.00
CA PHE A 104 -18.28 -8.61 -15.30
C PHE A 104 -19.37 -9.37 -14.54
N ASN A 105 -19.48 -9.13 -13.23
CA ASN A 105 -20.49 -9.75 -12.38
C ASN A 105 -21.92 -9.40 -12.80
N ALA A 106 -22.16 -8.15 -13.22
CA ALA A 106 -23.48 -7.69 -13.66
C ALA A 106 -23.84 -8.25 -15.05
N LEU A 107 -22.90 -8.19 -16.00
CA LEU A 107 -23.17 -8.50 -17.42
C LEU A 107 -23.02 -9.99 -17.74
N VAL A 108 -22.08 -10.69 -17.09
CA VAL A 108 -21.77 -12.09 -17.39
C VAL A 108 -22.40 -13.02 -16.37
N MET A 109 -22.27 -12.71 -15.08
CA MET A 109 -22.79 -13.59 -14.02
C MET A 109 -24.24 -13.29 -13.61
N GLY A 110 -24.83 -12.20 -14.11
CA GLY A 110 -26.21 -11.82 -13.78
C GLY A 110 -26.45 -11.58 -12.29
N LEU A 111 -25.41 -11.23 -11.53
CA LEU A 111 -25.51 -11.05 -10.09
C LEU A 111 -26.33 -9.80 -9.74
N GLY A 112 -27.23 -9.95 -8.78
CA GLY A 112 -27.99 -8.84 -8.22
C GLY A 112 -27.04 -7.75 -7.66
N PRO A 113 -27.46 -6.48 -7.66
CA PRO A 113 -26.60 -5.33 -7.38
C PRO A 113 -25.92 -5.39 -5.99
N LEU A 114 -26.61 -5.94 -4.99
CA LEU A 114 -26.09 -6.10 -3.63
C LEU A 114 -24.94 -7.11 -3.55
N ALA A 115 -25.15 -8.32 -4.07
CA ALA A 115 -24.13 -9.37 -4.09
C ALA A 115 -22.92 -8.95 -4.94
N ASN A 116 -23.19 -8.26 -6.05
CA ASN A 116 -22.15 -7.74 -6.92
C ASN A 116 -21.25 -6.72 -6.20
N ALA A 117 -21.84 -5.76 -5.47
CA ALA A 117 -21.07 -4.76 -4.74
C ALA A 117 -20.08 -5.39 -3.75
N GLY A 118 -20.50 -6.42 -3.01
CA GLY A 118 -19.64 -7.16 -2.09
C GLY A 118 -18.48 -7.88 -2.75
N ILE A 119 -18.79 -8.66 -3.79
CA ILE A 119 -17.79 -9.45 -4.51
C ILE A 119 -16.81 -8.52 -5.24
N ALA A 120 -17.30 -7.47 -5.87
CA ALA A 120 -16.48 -6.52 -6.61
C ALA A 120 -15.49 -5.78 -5.70
N VAL A 121 -15.92 -5.32 -4.52
CA VAL A 121 -15.03 -4.65 -3.55
C VAL A 121 -13.96 -5.60 -3.04
N PHE A 122 -14.32 -6.83 -2.66
CA PHE A 122 -13.36 -7.83 -2.18
C PHE A 122 -12.35 -8.22 -3.26
N ALA A 123 -12.83 -8.61 -4.44
CA ALA A 123 -11.97 -9.02 -5.55
C ALA A 123 -11.06 -7.88 -6.01
N ALA A 124 -11.59 -6.65 -6.09
CA ALA A 124 -10.79 -5.50 -6.48
C ALA A 124 -9.72 -5.15 -5.45
N PHE A 125 -10.00 -5.31 -4.16
CA PHE A 125 -9.00 -5.12 -3.11
C PHE A 125 -7.84 -6.11 -3.27
N MET A 126 -8.15 -7.40 -3.48
CA MET A 126 -7.14 -8.43 -3.71
C MET A 126 -6.32 -8.15 -4.98
N LEU A 127 -6.99 -7.84 -6.09
CA LEU A 127 -6.35 -7.58 -7.38
C LEU A 127 -5.51 -6.29 -7.37
N ALA A 128 -5.99 -5.23 -6.74
CA ALA A 128 -5.22 -4.00 -6.58
C ALA A 128 -3.98 -4.23 -5.72
N THR A 129 -4.11 -4.99 -4.63
CA THR A 129 -2.97 -5.36 -3.78
C THR A 129 -1.93 -6.13 -4.57
N LEU A 130 -2.34 -7.16 -5.34
CA LEU A 130 -1.45 -7.94 -6.21
C LEU A 130 -0.81 -7.10 -7.31
N THR A 131 -1.56 -6.17 -7.91
CA THR A 131 -1.06 -5.27 -8.97
C THR A 131 0.06 -4.37 -8.43
N VAL A 132 -0.15 -3.81 -7.24
CA VAL A 132 0.80 -2.88 -6.61
C VAL A 132 2.03 -3.63 -6.10
N THR A 133 1.87 -4.77 -5.43
CA THR A 133 3.00 -5.57 -4.95
C THR A 133 3.79 -6.19 -6.10
N GLY A 134 3.13 -6.68 -7.15
CA GLY A 134 3.76 -7.20 -8.35
C GLY A 134 4.62 -6.16 -9.07
N ARG A 135 4.11 -4.93 -9.25
CA ARG A 135 4.89 -3.81 -9.80
C ARG A 135 6.14 -3.50 -8.97
N HIS A 136 6.02 -3.52 -7.64
CA HIS A 136 7.16 -3.29 -6.76
C HIS A 136 8.23 -4.39 -6.87
N MET A 137 7.84 -5.65 -6.99
CA MET A 137 8.79 -6.76 -7.24
C MET A 137 9.47 -6.61 -8.61
N MET A 138 8.73 -6.28 -9.66
CA MET A 138 9.29 -6.12 -11.00
C MET A 138 10.30 -4.97 -11.07
N PHE A 139 10.08 -3.87 -10.34
CA PHE A 139 11.08 -2.80 -10.23
C PHE A 139 12.34 -3.20 -9.46
N ARG A 140 12.25 -4.13 -8.49
CA ARG A 140 13.46 -4.62 -7.80
C ARG A 140 14.27 -5.54 -8.70
N LEU A 141 13.61 -6.46 -9.40
CA LEU A 141 14.27 -7.37 -10.34
C LEU A 141 14.97 -6.61 -11.48
N THR A 142 14.30 -5.62 -12.08
CA THR A 142 14.90 -4.80 -13.15
C THR A 142 15.97 -3.82 -12.66
N ALA A 143 15.96 -3.45 -11.38
CA ALA A 143 17.03 -2.67 -10.78
C ALA A 143 18.27 -3.53 -10.49
N GLU A 144 18.08 -4.76 -10.02
CA GLU A 144 19.14 -5.73 -9.76
C GLU A 144 19.85 -6.15 -11.08
N GLU A 145 19.10 -6.37 -12.17
CA GLU A 145 19.68 -6.68 -13.50
C GLU A 145 20.50 -5.52 -14.11
N ASN A 146 20.15 -4.26 -13.82
CA ASN A 146 20.87 -3.10 -14.35
C ASN A 146 22.16 -2.80 -13.59
N ASP A 147 22.24 -3.14 -12.29
CA ASP A 147 23.48 -3.03 -11.52
C ASP A 147 24.49 -4.11 -11.95
N GLU A 148 24.03 -5.34 -12.25
CA GLU A 148 24.91 -6.42 -12.75
C GLU A 148 25.51 -6.12 -14.14
N ARG A 149 24.74 -5.47 -15.04
CA ARG A 149 25.24 -5.04 -16.36
C ARG A 149 26.11 -3.78 -16.32
N GLY A 150 26.05 -3.01 -15.23
CA GLY A 150 26.85 -1.80 -15.00
C GLY A 150 28.19 -2.07 -14.29
N ALA A 151 28.43 -3.30 -13.84
CA ALA A 151 29.70 -3.72 -13.27
C ALA A 151 30.76 -3.88 -14.38
N THR A 152 31.42 -2.76 -14.71
CA THR A 152 32.64 -2.75 -15.52
C THR A 152 33.63 -3.77 -14.93
N PRO A 153 34.20 -4.70 -15.73
CA PRO A 153 35.20 -5.63 -15.21
C PRO A 153 36.41 -4.84 -14.68
N PRO A 154 37.11 -5.34 -13.64
CA PRO A 154 38.26 -4.66 -13.09
C PRO A 154 39.32 -4.48 -14.18
N ASP A 155 39.75 -3.23 -14.36
CA ASP A 155 40.80 -2.83 -15.29
C ASP A 155 42.08 -3.60 -14.95
N PRO A 156 42.61 -4.45 -15.84
CA PRO A 156 43.64 -5.38 -15.47
C PRO A 156 45.04 -4.77 -15.60
N GLN A 157 45.30 -3.51 -15.24
CA GLN A 157 46.69 -2.99 -15.21
C GLN A 157 46.94 -1.89 -14.17
N VAL A 158 47.47 -2.29 -13.00
CA VAL A 158 48.55 -1.54 -12.34
C VAL A 158 49.53 -2.55 -11.73
N ARG A 159 50.64 -2.79 -12.44
CA ARG A 159 51.88 -3.36 -11.91
C ARG A 159 52.97 -2.32 -12.04
#